data_AF-A0A3B1IWM4-F1
#
_entry.id   AF-A0A3B1IWM4-F1
#
_cell.length_a   1.000
_cell.length_b   1.000
_cell.length_c   1.000
_cell.angle_alpha   90.00
_cell.angle_beta   90.00
_cell.angle_gamma   90.00
#
_symmetry.space_group_name_H-M   'P 1'
#
loop_
_entity.id
_entity.type
_entity.pdbx_description
1 polymer ?
#
loop_
_entity_poly.entity_id
_entity_poly.type
_entity_poly.pdbx_seq_one_letter_code
_entity_poly.pdbx_strand_id
1 'polypeptide(L)'
;LASLPPPAAGTRHAGTESTPIRRNPAGNVARPMVQKLPEPQDIAACLEVTTFDTPPFYSTSSQSFRNTVEGYSAPEGTYDPVVRSLHNLAHLFLNGTGGTTHLSPNDPIFVLLHTFTDAIFDEWLRRHPAAVYPLENAPIGHNRDYNMVPFWPPITNAEMFVTAPENLGYSYEADWPSRPVTLTEIITIAVVAALIVVAVIFAITTCAVRSKTYKMDGRQPLLGEQYQRYDDHDRHSDKTQSVV
;
A
#
# COMPACT_ATOMS: atom_id res chain seq x y z
N LEU A 1 27.42 0.78 44.80
CA LEU A 1 26.07 0.23 44.59
C LEU A 1 26.25 -1.18 44.03
N ALA A 2 26.03 -2.18 44.87
CA ALA A 2 26.35 -3.57 44.58
C ALA A 2 25.54 -4.07 43.37
N SER A 3 26.23 -4.48 42.31
CA SER A 3 25.67 -5.27 41.22
C SER A 3 25.24 -6.61 41.80
N LEU A 4 23.94 -6.93 41.73
CA LEU A 4 23.49 -8.30 41.97
C LEU A 4 24.26 -9.21 41.00
N PRO A 5 24.81 -10.35 41.47
CA PRO A 5 25.45 -11.30 40.58
C PRO A 5 24.42 -11.79 39.54
N PRO A 6 24.85 -12.07 38.30
CA PRO A 6 23.96 -12.62 37.30
C PRO A 6 23.33 -13.93 37.81
N PRO A 7 22.07 -14.21 37.47
CA PRO A 7 21.41 -15.45 37.84
C PRO A 7 22.27 -16.66 37.43
N ALA A 8 22.34 -17.68 38.30
CA ALA A 8 23.03 -18.92 38.00
C ALA A 8 22.45 -19.56 36.74
N ALA A 9 23.29 -20.22 35.94
CA ALA A 9 22.86 -20.88 34.71
C ALA A 9 21.67 -21.82 34.99
N GLY A 10 20.57 -21.63 34.24
CA GLY A 10 19.33 -22.40 34.42
C GLY A 10 18.27 -21.75 35.33
N THR A 11 18.51 -20.57 35.90
CA THR A 11 17.51 -19.84 36.69
C THR A 11 16.75 -18.80 35.85
N ARG A 12 15.46 -18.60 36.15
CA ARG A 12 14.60 -17.58 35.53
C ARG A 12 14.61 -16.30 36.34
N HIS A 13 14.19 -15.18 35.73
CA HIS A 13 14.06 -13.90 36.42
C HIS A 13 13.16 -14.03 37.67
N ALA A 14 13.66 -13.59 38.82
CA ALA A 14 13.07 -13.87 40.14
C ALA A 14 11.99 -12.88 40.60
N GLY A 15 11.65 -11.88 39.77
CA GLY A 15 10.64 -10.86 40.09
C GLY A 15 11.11 -9.78 41.07
N THR A 16 12.35 -9.86 41.57
CA THR A 16 12.97 -8.82 42.39
C THR A 16 13.49 -7.70 41.51
N GLU A 17 13.07 -6.46 41.79
CA GLU A 17 13.60 -5.27 41.10
C GLU A 17 15.10 -5.08 41.39
N SER A 18 15.80 -4.49 40.42
CA SER A 18 17.25 -4.27 40.51
C SER A 18 17.62 -2.82 40.24
N THR A 19 18.60 -2.56 39.37
CA THR A 19 19.13 -1.21 39.13
C THR A 19 18.13 -0.31 38.43
N PRO A 20 18.19 1.02 38.64
CA PRO A 20 17.32 1.98 37.95
C PRO A 20 17.47 1.94 36.43
N ILE A 21 16.44 2.41 35.73
CA ILE A 21 16.43 2.63 34.28
C ILE A 21 17.61 3.51 33.89
N ARG A 22 18.35 3.08 32.85
CA ARG A 22 19.39 3.86 32.19
C ARG A 22 18.85 4.35 30.85
N ARG A 23 19.01 5.63 30.56
CA ARG A 23 18.62 6.23 29.28
C ARG A 23 19.55 7.39 28.95
N ASN A 24 20.03 7.44 27.72
CA ASN A 24 20.89 8.52 27.24
C ASN A 24 20.64 8.77 25.74
N PRO A 25 19.48 9.36 25.38
CA PRO A 25 19.05 9.51 24.00
C PRO A 25 20.12 10.19 23.13
N ALA A 26 20.35 9.67 21.92
CA ALA A 26 21.42 10.10 21.02
C ALA A 26 22.86 9.97 21.56
N GLY A 27 23.06 9.39 22.74
CA GLY A 27 24.35 9.40 23.43
C GLY A 27 25.37 8.34 22.96
N ASN A 28 25.04 7.51 21.96
CA ASN A 28 25.93 6.46 21.48
C ASN A 28 26.95 7.01 20.47
N VAL A 29 27.97 7.70 20.98
CA VAL A 29 29.05 8.30 20.17
C VAL A 29 29.89 7.28 19.41
N ALA A 30 29.91 6.03 19.87
CA ALA A 30 30.62 4.94 19.18
C ALA A 30 29.89 4.46 17.92
N ARG A 31 28.60 4.81 17.77
CA ARG A 31 27.78 4.38 16.64
C ARG A 31 26.88 5.54 16.15
N PRO A 32 27.43 6.50 15.37
CA PRO A 32 26.71 7.71 14.96
C PRO A 32 25.38 7.48 14.24
N MET A 33 25.26 6.37 13.50
CA MET A 33 24.03 5.98 12.79
C MET A 33 22.81 5.80 13.70
N VAL A 34 22.99 5.59 15.02
CA VAL A 34 21.88 5.46 15.97
C VAL A 34 21.65 6.72 16.82
N GLN A 35 22.26 7.85 16.46
CA GLN A 35 22.11 9.12 17.20
C GLN A 35 20.96 9.98 16.68
N LYS A 36 20.24 9.51 15.66
CA LYS A 36 19.04 10.15 15.11
C LYS A 36 17.91 9.14 15.05
N LEU A 37 16.69 9.63 15.24
CA LEU A 37 15.48 8.85 15.02
C LEU A 37 15.20 8.68 13.51
N PRO A 38 14.33 7.73 13.14
CA PRO A 38 13.85 7.60 11.76
C PRO A 38 13.19 8.89 11.27
N GLU A 39 13.26 9.13 9.96
CA GLU A 39 12.58 10.25 9.31
C GLU A 39 11.14 9.85 8.89
N PRO A 40 10.19 10.78 8.74
CA PRO A 40 8.84 10.46 8.28
C PRO A 40 8.81 9.73 6.93
N GLN A 41 9.77 10.00 6.05
CA GLN A 41 9.88 9.34 4.74
C GLN A 41 10.23 7.85 4.87
N ASP A 42 10.90 7.44 5.95
CA ASP A 42 11.19 6.03 6.21
C ASP A 42 9.89 5.24 6.42
N ILE A 43 8.89 5.85 7.08
CA ILE A 43 7.56 5.25 7.27
C ILE A 43 6.83 5.15 5.92
N ALA A 44 6.86 6.22 5.13
CA ALA A 44 6.24 6.23 3.81
C ALA A 44 6.83 5.12 2.91
N ALA A 45 8.16 4.96 2.89
CA ALA A 45 8.84 3.92 2.12
C ALA A 45 8.51 2.51 2.64
N CYS A 46 8.50 2.32 3.96
CA CYS A 46 8.18 1.03 4.58
C CYS A 46 6.77 0.55 4.23
N LEU A 47 5.79 1.46 4.20
CA LEU A 47 4.40 1.14 3.88
C LEU A 47 4.18 0.75 2.40
N GLU A 48 5.17 0.96 1.52
CA GLU A 48 5.14 0.52 0.12
C GLU A 48 5.68 -0.92 -0.06
N VAL A 49 6.28 -1.52 0.97
CA VAL A 49 6.75 -2.91 0.92
C VAL A 49 5.54 -3.85 1.00
N THR A 50 5.18 -4.50 -0.10
CA THR A 50 3.90 -5.19 -0.24
C THR A 50 3.83 -6.60 0.35
N THR A 51 4.97 -7.23 0.60
CA THR A 51 5.03 -8.60 1.13
C THR A 51 5.27 -8.57 2.63
N PHE A 52 4.43 -9.24 3.41
CA PHE A 52 4.56 -9.25 4.87
C PHE A 52 5.94 -9.74 5.31
N ASP A 53 6.33 -10.92 4.83
CA ASP A 53 7.66 -11.46 5.07
C ASP A 53 8.14 -12.34 3.91
N THR A 54 9.46 -12.50 3.79
CA THR A 54 10.10 -13.26 2.73
C THR A 54 11.08 -14.28 3.32
N PRO A 55 11.33 -15.42 2.65
CA PRO A 55 12.37 -16.35 3.06
C PRO A 55 13.74 -15.62 3.25
N PRO A 56 14.52 -15.95 4.30
CA PRO A 56 14.35 -17.08 5.21
C PRO A 56 13.49 -16.78 6.46
N PHE A 57 12.61 -15.78 6.41
CA PHE A 57 11.74 -15.34 7.52
C PHE A 57 12.55 -14.95 8.76
N TYR A 58 13.66 -14.25 8.54
CA TYR A 58 14.62 -13.91 9.59
C TYR A 58 15.06 -12.45 9.51
N SER A 59 15.98 -12.04 10.37
CA SER A 59 16.55 -10.68 10.40
C SER A 59 17.31 -10.31 9.12
N THR A 60 17.50 -11.26 8.20
CA THR A 60 18.20 -11.09 6.92
C THR A 60 17.26 -11.11 5.71
N SER A 61 15.95 -11.10 5.93
CA SER A 61 14.94 -11.11 4.87
C SER A 61 14.93 -9.76 4.13
N SER A 62 14.98 -9.81 2.80
CA SER A 62 14.89 -8.64 1.92
C SER A 62 13.51 -8.58 1.26
N GLN A 63 13.02 -7.38 0.94
CA GLN A 63 11.66 -7.14 0.46
C GLN A 63 10.57 -7.68 1.41
N SER A 64 10.84 -7.62 2.72
CA SER A 64 9.96 -8.07 3.79
C SER A 64 9.51 -6.88 4.63
N PHE A 65 8.21 -6.59 4.65
CA PHE A 65 7.67 -5.51 5.46
C PHE A 65 8.01 -5.70 6.93
N ARG A 66 7.83 -6.92 7.46
CA ARG A 66 8.17 -7.31 8.83
C ARG A 66 9.62 -6.95 9.15
N ASN A 67 10.56 -7.34 8.29
CA ASN A 67 11.98 -7.07 8.51
C ASN A 67 12.36 -5.58 8.36
N THR A 68 11.65 -4.86 7.49
CA THR A 68 11.78 -3.42 7.31
C THR A 68 11.29 -2.65 8.52
N VAL A 69 10.04 -2.86 8.95
CA VAL A 69 9.45 -2.14 10.08
C VAL A 69 10.16 -2.47 11.40
N GLU A 70 10.57 -3.73 11.58
CA GLU A 70 11.41 -4.17 12.70
C GLU A 70 12.77 -3.45 12.71
N GLY A 71 13.29 -3.11 11.54
CA GLY A 71 14.43 -2.22 11.38
C GLY A 71 15.75 -2.92 11.10
N TYR A 72 15.73 -4.10 10.48
CA TYR A 72 16.93 -4.78 9.98
C TYR A 72 17.22 -4.50 8.50
N SER A 73 16.21 -4.06 7.75
CA SER A 73 16.35 -3.61 6.37
C SER A 73 16.30 -2.08 6.27
N ALA A 74 16.77 -1.55 5.14
CA ALA A 74 16.50 -0.18 4.76
C ALA A 74 14.97 0.05 4.59
N PRO A 75 14.47 1.28 4.78
CA PRO A 75 13.03 1.58 4.68
C PRO A 75 12.35 1.11 3.38
N GLU A 76 13.11 0.96 2.29
CA GLU A 76 12.62 0.50 0.99
C GLU A 76 12.48 -1.03 0.86
N GLY A 77 12.86 -1.80 1.89
CA GLY A 77 12.77 -3.27 1.87
C GLY A 77 14.12 -3.99 1.76
N THR A 78 15.16 -3.33 1.28
CA THR A 78 16.44 -3.98 0.99
C THR A 78 17.21 -4.27 2.27
N TYR A 79 17.55 -5.54 2.50
CA TYR A 79 18.38 -5.93 3.65
C TYR A 79 19.83 -5.45 3.50
N ASP A 80 20.37 -4.88 4.58
CA ASP A 80 21.78 -4.55 4.74
C ASP A 80 22.21 -4.83 6.19
N PRO A 81 23.24 -5.67 6.43
CA PRO A 81 23.69 -6.01 7.78
C PRO A 81 24.08 -4.82 8.66
N VAL A 82 24.50 -3.68 8.08
CA VAL A 82 24.92 -2.50 8.86
C VAL A 82 23.77 -1.58 9.23
N VAL A 83 22.65 -1.64 8.50
CA VAL A 83 21.51 -0.75 8.66
C VAL A 83 20.73 -1.08 9.92
N ARG A 84 20.35 -0.05 10.67
CA ARG A 84 19.30 -0.12 11.68
C ARG A 84 18.35 1.03 11.42
N SER A 85 17.09 0.74 11.17
CA SER A 85 16.05 1.71 10.82
C SER A 85 14.86 1.55 11.78
N LEU A 86 13.85 2.41 11.63
CA LEU A 86 12.52 2.28 12.26
C LEU A 86 12.56 1.79 13.73
N HIS A 87 11.92 0.66 14.04
CA HIS A 87 11.81 0.13 15.40
C HIS A 87 13.17 -0.09 16.08
N ASN A 88 14.09 -0.81 15.42
CA ASN A 88 15.43 -1.07 15.99
C ASN A 88 16.21 0.23 16.20
N LEU A 89 16.11 1.18 15.28
CA LEU A 89 16.76 2.49 15.41
C LEU A 89 16.21 3.26 16.61
N ALA A 90 14.89 3.28 16.80
CA ALA A 90 14.25 3.93 17.95
C ALA A 90 14.69 3.31 19.29
N HIS A 91 14.82 1.98 19.37
CA HIS A 91 15.39 1.31 20.55
C HIS A 91 16.85 1.72 20.79
N LEU A 92 17.69 1.65 19.77
CA LEU A 92 19.12 1.93 19.89
C LEU A 92 19.42 3.41 20.18
N PHE A 93 18.56 4.31 19.71
CA PHE A 93 18.62 5.74 19.99
C PHE A 93 18.58 6.05 21.48
N LEU A 94 17.84 5.26 22.27
CA LEU A 94 17.72 5.46 23.72
C LEU A 94 19.02 5.18 24.49
N ASN A 95 19.95 4.40 23.90
CA ASN A 95 21.28 4.11 24.42
C ASN A 95 21.28 3.80 25.93
N GLY A 96 20.57 2.74 26.31
CA GLY A 96 20.37 2.35 27.70
C GLY A 96 19.47 1.12 27.83
N THR A 97 18.70 1.06 28.92
CA THR A 97 17.73 0.00 29.23
C THR A 97 16.80 -0.25 28.05
N GLY A 98 16.20 0.81 27.47
CA GLY A 98 15.30 0.72 26.32
C GLY A 98 15.93 0.18 25.03
N GLY A 99 17.27 0.19 24.91
CA GLY A 99 17.99 -0.33 23.74
C GLY A 99 18.49 -1.77 23.87
N THR A 100 18.11 -2.47 24.95
CA THR A 100 18.58 -3.82 25.26
C THR A 100 17.41 -4.79 25.28
N THR A 101 17.34 -5.75 24.35
CA THR A 101 16.16 -6.61 24.12
C THR A 101 15.58 -7.27 25.37
N HIS A 102 16.42 -7.78 26.27
CA HIS A 102 15.94 -8.47 27.49
C HIS A 102 15.53 -7.51 28.62
N LEU A 103 15.76 -6.21 28.48
CA LEU A 103 15.45 -5.18 29.48
C LEU A 103 14.54 -4.07 28.94
N SER A 104 14.35 -3.97 27.63
CA SER A 104 13.71 -2.81 27.00
C SER A 104 12.32 -2.49 27.55
N PRO A 105 11.47 -3.46 27.93
CA PRO A 105 10.17 -3.15 28.53
C PRO A 105 10.23 -2.53 29.93
N ASN A 106 11.39 -2.53 30.60
CA ASN A 106 11.56 -1.80 31.88
C ASN A 106 11.56 -0.28 31.66
N ASP A 107 11.89 0.18 30.45
CA ASP A 107 11.77 1.58 30.08
C ASP A 107 10.35 1.84 29.53
N PRO A 108 9.52 2.71 30.14
CA PRO A 108 8.13 2.92 29.71
C PRO A 108 8.00 3.52 28.30
N ILE A 109 9.07 4.07 27.71
CA ILE A 109 9.07 4.45 26.29
C ILE A 109 8.77 3.23 25.39
N PHE A 110 9.10 2.01 25.84
CA PHE A 110 8.78 0.76 25.14
C PHE A 110 7.31 0.68 24.73
N VAL A 111 6.38 1.05 25.63
CA VAL A 111 4.94 1.01 25.33
C VAL A 111 4.61 1.94 24.18
N LEU A 112 5.06 3.21 24.25
CA LEU A 112 4.78 4.21 23.23
C LEU A 112 5.42 3.86 21.87
N LEU A 113 6.65 3.36 21.92
CA LEU A 113 7.39 2.89 20.75
C LEU A 113 6.62 1.75 20.06
N HIS A 114 6.22 0.73 20.81
CA HIS A 114 5.51 -0.41 20.23
C HIS A 114 4.07 -0.09 19.82
N THR A 115 3.36 0.83 20.49
CA THR A 115 2.06 1.28 19.99
C THR A 115 2.18 1.99 18.65
N PHE A 116 3.27 2.74 18.41
CA PHE A 116 3.49 3.37 17.11
C PHE A 116 3.94 2.36 16.04
N THR A 117 4.75 1.37 16.40
CA THR A 117 5.07 0.25 15.51
C THR A 117 3.82 -0.55 15.14
N ASP A 118 2.92 -0.80 16.09
CA ASP A 118 1.65 -1.48 15.84
C ASP A 118 0.72 -0.65 14.94
N ALA A 119 0.68 0.68 15.11
CA ALA A 119 -0.07 1.56 14.21
C ALA A 119 0.41 1.45 12.75
N ILE A 120 1.73 1.37 12.53
CA ILE A 120 2.30 1.18 11.19
C ILE A 120 1.89 -0.19 10.63
N PHE A 121 1.86 -1.22 11.49
CA PHE A 121 1.44 -2.56 11.10
C PHE A 121 -0.06 -2.63 10.76
N ASP A 122 -0.93 -2.02 11.56
CA ASP A 122 -2.38 -1.95 11.29
C ASP A 122 -2.68 -1.21 9.98
N GLU A 123 -2.00 -0.08 9.74
CA GLU A 123 -2.10 0.61 8.45
C GLU A 123 -1.63 -0.25 7.29
N TRP A 124 -0.55 -1.02 7.48
CA TRP A 124 -0.05 -1.93 6.46
C TRP A 124 -1.07 -3.05 6.16
N LEU A 125 -1.69 -3.65 7.18
CA LEU A 125 -2.75 -4.65 7.02
C LEU A 125 -3.93 -4.08 6.24
N ARG A 126 -4.35 -2.86 6.55
CA ARG A 126 -5.43 -2.15 5.85
C ARG A 126 -5.12 -1.93 4.36
N ARG A 127 -3.86 -1.64 4.01
CA ARG A 127 -3.40 -1.49 2.61
C ARG A 127 -3.26 -2.83 1.88
N HIS A 128 -3.04 -3.93 2.59
CA HIS A 128 -2.68 -5.23 2.02
C HIS A 128 -3.59 -6.38 2.49
N PRO A 129 -4.90 -6.35 2.19
CA PRO A 129 -5.86 -7.37 2.67
C PRO A 129 -5.60 -8.79 2.14
N ALA A 130 -4.80 -8.94 1.07
CA ALA A 130 -4.40 -10.23 0.50
C ALA A 130 -3.05 -10.75 1.05
N ALA A 131 -2.49 -10.09 2.06
CA ALA A 131 -1.23 -10.48 2.68
C ALA A 131 -1.26 -11.90 3.27
N VAL A 132 -0.12 -12.58 3.23
CA VAL A 132 0.03 -13.94 3.74
C VAL A 132 1.13 -13.98 4.80
N TYR A 133 0.81 -14.56 5.95
CA TYR A 133 1.76 -14.89 7.02
C TYR A 133 2.36 -16.28 6.76
N PRO A 134 3.69 -16.49 6.92
CA PRO A 134 4.34 -17.79 6.69
C PRO A 134 3.78 -18.91 7.58
N LEU A 135 3.32 -20.00 6.97
CA LEU A 135 2.75 -21.16 7.66
C LEU A 135 3.83 -22.02 8.34
N GLU A 136 4.96 -22.20 7.67
CA GLU A 136 6.02 -23.13 8.07
C GLU A 136 7.41 -22.61 7.66
N ASN A 137 8.46 -23.29 8.14
CA ASN A 137 9.88 -22.97 7.91
C ASN A 137 10.32 -21.59 8.41
N ALA A 138 9.50 -20.89 9.18
CA ALA A 138 9.95 -19.75 9.96
C ALA A 138 10.79 -20.23 11.17
N PRO A 139 11.62 -19.36 11.77
CA PRO A 139 12.28 -19.65 13.04
C PRO A 139 11.29 -20.15 14.09
N ILE A 140 11.77 -20.96 15.04
CA ILE A 140 10.92 -21.49 16.13
C ILE A 140 10.15 -20.36 16.83
N GLY A 141 8.83 -20.52 16.95
CA GLY A 141 7.95 -19.49 17.52
C GLY A 141 7.28 -18.56 16.50
N HIS A 142 7.76 -18.52 15.25
CA HIS A 142 7.34 -17.55 14.24
C HIS A 142 6.46 -18.13 13.12
N ASN A 143 6.05 -19.41 13.19
CA ASN A 143 5.06 -19.94 12.25
C ASN A 143 3.68 -19.34 12.55
N ARG A 144 2.85 -19.15 11.52
CA ARG A 144 1.50 -18.56 11.62
C ARG A 144 0.64 -19.15 12.74
N ASP A 145 0.61 -20.47 12.86
CA ASP A 145 -0.24 -21.19 13.81
C ASP A 145 0.47 -21.47 15.15
N TYR A 146 1.65 -20.89 15.35
CA TYR A 146 2.38 -21.02 16.61
C TYR A 146 1.73 -20.15 17.69
N ASN A 147 1.52 -20.69 18.89
CA ASN A 147 1.08 -19.94 20.05
C ASN A 147 2.19 -18.98 20.51
N MET A 148 1.95 -17.67 20.45
CA MET A 148 2.90 -16.65 20.86
C MET A 148 3.30 -16.86 22.32
N VAL A 149 4.58 -17.16 22.53
CA VAL A 149 5.13 -17.44 23.85
C VAL A 149 5.40 -16.12 24.58
N PRO A 150 5.08 -16.00 25.89
CA PRO A 150 4.47 -16.99 26.80
C PRO A 150 3.01 -16.67 27.16
N PHE A 151 2.20 -16.15 26.22
CA PHE A 151 0.86 -15.68 26.54
C PHE A 151 -0.09 -16.80 26.99
N TRP A 152 -1.04 -16.44 27.86
CA TRP A 152 -2.08 -17.32 28.36
C TRP A 152 -3.42 -16.57 28.47
N PRO A 153 -4.55 -17.10 27.95
CA PRO A 153 -4.67 -18.37 27.22
C PRO A 153 -3.83 -18.38 25.93
N PRO A 154 -3.53 -19.57 25.36
CA PRO A 154 -2.74 -19.65 24.13
C PRO A 154 -3.40 -18.84 23.00
N ILE A 155 -2.60 -18.04 22.33
CA ILE A 155 -3.02 -17.18 21.22
C ILE A 155 -1.99 -17.26 20.10
N THR A 156 -2.46 -17.51 18.89
CA THR A 156 -1.61 -17.73 17.71
C THR A 156 -1.19 -16.41 17.06
N ASN A 157 -0.11 -16.43 16.27
CA ASN A 157 0.26 -15.27 15.43
C ASN A 157 -0.89 -14.90 14.46
N ALA A 158 -1.60 -15.90 13.93
CA ALA A 158 -2.73 -15.73 13.02
C ALA A 158 -3.87 -14.87 13.61
N GLU A 159 -4.15 -15.01 14.91
CA GLU A 159 -5.22 -14.28 15.58
C GLU A 159 -4.94 -12.77 15.69
N MET A 160 -3.66 -12.37 15.68
CA MET A 160 -3.25 -10.95 15.68
C MET A 160 -3.00 -10.41 14.28
N PHE A 161 -3.07 -11.24 13.23
CA PHE A 161 -2.86 -10.82 11.85
C PHE A 161 -4.16 -10.34 11.20
N VAL A 162 -4.79 -9.36 11.82
CA VAL A 162 -6.11 -8.81 11.48
C VAL A 162 -6.13 -7.30 11.71
N THR A 163 -6.98 -6.56 10.99
CA THR A 163 -7.11 -5.11 11.23
C THR A 163 -7.71 -4.86 12.62
N ALA A 164 -7.09 -3.97 13.38
CA ALA A 164 -7.45 -3.72 14.77
C ALA A 164 -8.87 -3.15 14.96
N PRO A 165 -9.37 -2.20 14.15
CA PRO A 165 -10.67 -1.58 14.40
C PRO A 165 -11.83 -2.58 14.35
N GLU A 166 -11.83 -3.50 13.38
CA GLU A 166 -12.91 -4.46 13.19
C GLU A 166 -12.77 -5.72 14.05
N ASN A 167 -11.55 -6.10 14.44
CA ASN A 167 -11.28 -7.42 15.02
C ASN A 167 -10.76 -7.38 16.46
N LEU A 168 -10.11 -6.29 16.88
CA LEU A 168 -9.44 -6.17 18.18
C LEU A 168 -10.00 -5.04 19.06
N GLY A 169 -10.89 -4.20 18.52
CA GLY A 169 -11.65 -3.20 19.28
C GLY A 169 -10.88 -1.92 19.60
N TYR A 170 -9.80 -1.63 18.87
CA TYR A 170 -9.06 -0.38 18.97
C TYR A 170 -8.67 0.16 17.60
N SER A 171 -8.40 1.46 17.52
CA SER A 171 -7.95 2.14 16.30
C SER A 171 -6.97 3.24 16.64
N TYR A 172 -6.12 3.62 15.69
CA TYR A 172 -5.18 4.71 15.83
C TYR A 172 -5.70 5.99 15.19
N GLU A 173 -5.65 7.09 15.94
CA GLU A 173 -5.77 8.43 15.39
C GLU A 173 -4.39 8.88 14.89
N ALA A 174 -4.07 8.55 13.63
CA ALA A 174 -2.78 8.86 13.02
C ALA A 174 -2.94 9.16 11.52
N ASP A 175 -2.17 10.14 11.05
CA ASP A 175 -2.02 10.45 9.63
C ASP A 175 -0.69 9.92 9.11
N TRP A 176 -0.71 9.30 7.94
CA TRP A 176 0.48 8.68 7.35
C TRP A 176 1.15 9.60 6.32
N PRO A 177 2.48 9.73 6.35
CA PRO A 177 3.19 10.52 5.36
C PRO A 177 3.00 9.90 3.97
N SER A 178 2.60 10.73 3.01
CA SER A 178 2.54 10.34 1.60
C SER A 178 3.93 10.45 0.97
N ARG A 179 4.28 9.52 0.08
CA ARG A 179 5.48 9.67 -0.75
C ARG A 179 5.37 10.95 -1.60
N PRO A 180 6.41 11.79 -1.68
CA PRO A 180 6.41 12.91 -2.61
C PRO A 180 6.36 12.36 -4.04
N VAL A 181 5.44 12.87 -4.87
CA VAL A 181 5.35 12.48 -6.28
C VAL A 181 6.63 12.92 -6.99
N THR A 182 7.30 11.99 -7.66
CA THR A 182 8.54 12.30 -8.36
C THR A 182 8.27 13.20 -9.57
N LEU A 183 9.26 14.01 -9.97
CA LEU A 183 9.14 14.89 -11.14
C LEU A 183 8.82 14.08 -12.41
N THR A 184 9.37 12.87 -12.53
CA THR A 184 9.05 11.92 -13.59
C THR A 184 7.59 11.48 -13.56
N GLU A 185 7.05 11.12 -12.39
CA GLU A 185 5.64 10.78 -12.24
C GLU A 185 4.75 11.97 -12.61
N ILE A 186 5.08 13.19 -12.16
CA ILE A 186 4.35 14.41 -12.53
C ILE A 186 4.34 14.59 -14.06
N ILE A 187 5.50 14.46 -14.71
CA ILE A 187 5.59 14.55 -16.18
C ILE A 187 4.75 13.46 -16.84
N THR A 188 4.83 12.21 -16.37
CA THR A 188 4.06 11.11 -16.96
C THR A 188 2.56 11.31 -16.81
N ILE A 189 2.08 11.75 -15.64
CA ILE A 189 0.68 12.07 -15.39
C ILE A 189 0.23 13.21 -16.31
N ALA A 190 1.04 14.26 -16.46
CA ALA A 190 0.73 15.38 -17.34
C ALA A 190 0.64 14.96 -18.82
N VAL A 191 1.58 14.13 -19.29
CA VAL A 191 1.58 13.59 -20.66
C VAL A 191 0.35 12.70 -20.90
N VAL A 192 0.05 11.78 -19.98
CA VAL A 192 -1.12 10.89 -20.09
C VAL A 192 -2.41 11.70 -20.07
N ALA A 193 -2.55 12.67 -19.18
CA ALA A 193 -3.72 13.55 -19.13
C ALA A 193 -3.90 14.34 -20.43
N ALA A 194 -2.80 14.89 -21.00
CA ALA A 194 -2.85 15.59 -22.28
C ALA A 194 -3.29 14.66 -23.43
N LEU A 195 -2.77 13.43 -23.48
CA LEU A 195 -3.17 12.44 -24.48
C LEU A 195 -4.66 12.05 -24.37
N ILE A 196 -5.18 11.92 -23.15
CA ILE A 196 -6.61 11.67 -22.91
C ILE A 196 -7.46 12.84 -23.42
N VAL A 197 -7.07 14.08 -23.12
CA VAL A 197 -7.78 15.27 -23.61
C VAL A 197 -7.81 15.32 -25.14
N VAL A 198 -6.68 15.03 -25.80
CA VAL A 198 -6.61 14.95 -27.27
C VAL A 198 -7.54 13.87 -27.82
N ALA A 199 -7.56 12.69 -27.21
CA ALA A 199 -8.44 11.59 -27.61
C ALA A 199 -9.93 11.96 -27.46
N VAL A 200 -10.32 12.63 -26.37
CA VAL A 200 -11.69 13.10 -26.14
C VAL A 200 -12.10 14.14 -27.18
N ILE A 201 -11.23 15.11 -27.49
CA ILE A 201 -11.50 16.11 -28.54
C ILE A 201 -11.70 15.42 -29.89
N PHE A 202 -10.84 14.47 -30.24
CA PHE A 202 -10.95 13.73 -31.50
C PHE A 202 -12.24 12.90 -31.58
N ALA A 203 -12.67 12.28 -30.48
CA ALA A 203 -13.94 11.58 -30.41
C ALA A 203 -15.13 12.52 -30.60
N ILE A 204 -15.12 13.68 -29.93
CA ILE A 204 -16.18 14.70 -30.06
C ILE A 204 -16.25 15.24 -31.49
N THR A 205 -15.11 15.58 -32.10
CA THR A 205 -15.09 16.09 -33.49
C THR A 205 -15.57 15.03 -34.47
N THR A 206 -15.15 13.78 -34.31
CA THR A 206 -15.61 12.66 -35.14
C THR A 206 -17.12 12.44 -35.01
N CYS A 207 -17.64 12.45 -33.79
CA CYS A 207 -19.09 12.36 -33.53
C CYS A 207 -19.86 13.54 -34.12
N ALA A 208 -19.34 14.77 -33.99
CA ALA A 208 -19.94 15.96 -34.56
C ALA A 208 -19.98 15.91 -36.09
N VAL A 209 -18.88 15.51 -36.74
CA VAL A 209 -18.82 15.33 -38.20
C VAL A 209 -19.82 14.27 -38.65
N ARG A 210 -19.81 13.08 -38.03
CA ARG A 210 -20.79 12.02 -38.35
C ARG A 210 -22.24 12.48 -38.18
N SER A 211 -22.55 13.24 -37.12
CA SER A 211 -23.90 13.79 -36.91
C SER A 211 -24.30 14.82 -37.98
N LYS A 212 -23.35 15.61 -38.48
CA LYS A 212 -23.59 16.58 -39.55
C LYS A 212 -23.77 15.87 -40.90
N THR A 213 -22.95 14.87 -41.21
CA THR A 213 -23.10 14.04 -42.42
C THR A 213 -24.46 13.34 -42.43
N TYR A 214 -24.88 12.74 -41.32
CA TYR A 214 -26.20 12.10 -41.21
C TYR A 214 -27.35 13.10 -41.42
N LYS A 215 -27.22 14.34 -40.93
CA LYS A 215 -28.19 15.42 -41.17
C LYS A 215 -28.18 15.96 -42.62
N MET A 216 -27.05 15.87 -43.34
CA MET A 216 -26.94 16.25 -44.74
C MET A 216 -27.52 15.17 -45.67
N ASP A 217 -27.28 13.89 -45.40
CA ASP A 217 -27.85 12.78 -46.18
C ASP A 217 -29.37 12.67 -45.99
N GLY A 218 -29.90 13.01 -44.81
CA GLY A 218 -31.34 13.13 -44.57
C GLY A 218 -32.02 14.31 -45.30
N ARG A 219 -31.28 15.11 -46.09
CA ARG A 219 -31.77 16.28 -46.81
C ARG A 219 -31.52 16.25 -48.33
N GLN A 220 -31.14 15.11 -48.92
CA GLN A 220 -31.22 14.97 -50.38
C GLN A 220 -32.69 14.73 -50.79
N PRO A 221 -33.36 15.67 -51.50
CA PRO A 221 -34.56 15.31 -52.22
C PRO A 221 -34.10 14.50 -53.45
N LEU A 222 -34.54 13.25 -53.53
CA LEU A 222 -34.54 12.50 -54.78
C LEU A 222 -35.43 13.25 -55.78
N LEU A 223 -34.86 14.20 -56.52
CA LEU A 223 -35.45 14.70 -57.76
C LEU A 223 -35.32 13.58 -58.80
N GLY A 224 -36.21 12.59 -58.69
CA GLY A 224 -36.54 11.68 -59.77
C GLY A 224 -37.34 12.44 -60.83
N GLU A 225 -36.91 12.28 -62.07
CA GLU A 225 -37.27 13.04 -63.25
C GLU A 225 -38.78 13.15 -63.55
N GLN A 226 -39.08 14.22 -64.28
CA GLN A 226 -40.35 14.61 -64.86
C GLN A 226 -41.10 13.45 -65.55
N TYR A 227 -42.32 13.17 -65.07
CA TYR A 227 -43.34 12.50 -65.87
C TYR A 227 -43.86 13.48 -66.93
N GLN A 228 -43.35 13.38 -68.16
CA GLN A 228 -43.98 13.96 -69.35
C GLN A 228 -44.79 12.85 -70.02
N ARG A 229 -46.10 12.82 -69.73
CA ARG A 229 -47.08 11.97 -70.39
C ARG A 229 -47.26 12.51 -71.82
N TYR A 230 -46.91 11.69 -72.81
CA TYR A 230 -47.06 11.98 -74.23
C TYR A 230 -48.53 12.26 -74.60
N ASP A 231 -48.74 13.36 -75.31
CA ASP A 231 -49.96 13.65 -76.07
C ASP A 231 -50.04 12.75 -77.29
N ASP A 232 -51.24 12.21 -77.51
CA ASP A 232 -51.58 11.22 -78.52
C ASP A 232 -52.14 11.93 -79.76
N HIS A 233 -51.43 11.83 -80.89
CA HIS A 233 -51.94 12.22 -82.20
C HIS A 233 -51.37 11.28 -83.26
N ASP A 234 -52.16 10.30 -83.72
CA ASP A 234 -52.53 10.23 -85.14
C ASP A 234 -53.60 9.17 -85.49
N ARG A 235 -54.70 9.68 -86.06
CA ARG A 235 -55.41 9.27 -87.29
C ARG A 235 -55.96 7.85 -87.54
N HIS A 236 -57.29 7.90 -87.72
CA HIS A 236 -58.11 7.35 -88.82
C HIS A 236 -58.38 5.84 -88.97
N SER A 237 -59.69 5.51 -88.92
CA SER A 237 -60.50 4.59 -89.77
C SER A 237 -61.59 3.98 -88.86
N ASP A 238 -62.87 3.79 -89.15
CA ASP A 238 -63.80 4.06 -90.24
C ASP A 238 -65.21 3.83 -89.63
N LYS A 239 -66.26 4.40 -90.25
CA LYS A 239 -67.63 3.85 -90.39
C LYS A 239 -68.59 3.70 -89.19
N THR A 240 -69.75 4.40 -89.35
CA THR A 240 -71.16 3.96 -89.15
C THR A 240 -71.53 3.28 -87.81
N GLN A 241 -72.59 3.64 -87.07
CA GLN A 241 -73.98 3.80 -87.48
C GLN A 241 -74.82 4.28 -86.26
N SER A 242 -75.88 5.05 -86.55
CA SER A 242 -76.98 5.43 -85.65
C SER A 242 -77.71 4.22 -85.03
N VAL A 243 -78.33 4.39 -83.85
CA VAL A 243 -79.77 4.19 -83.57
C VAL A 243 -80.08 4.27 -82.06
N VAL A 244 -80.99 5.21 -81.73
CA VAL A 244 -81.91 5.36 -80.56
C VAL A 244 -81.33 5.59 -79.16
#